data_AF-A0A9P5N1V4-F1
#
_entry.id   AF-A0A9P5N1V4-F1
#
_cell.length_a   1.000
_cell.length_b   1.000
_cell.length_c   1.000
_cell.angle_alpha   90.00
_cell.angle_beta   90.00
_cell.angle_gamma   90.00
#
_symmetry.space_group_name_H-M   'P 1'
#
loop_
_entity.id
_entity.type
_entity.pdbx_description
1 polymer ?
#
loop_
_entity_poly.entity_id
_entity_poly.type
_entity_poly.pdbx_seq_one_letter_code
_entity_poly.pdbx_strand_id
1 'polypeptide(L)'
;MSSPFFDDMFSLPQPQPSDKGIVDGLPVLRLPEDAEVLSGLITMLYPIPSRLPNSYDKALMLLATTQKYEMVSLQSRIRGEIQTRMFPTLTGPKTFRSYAISSGGQLPSEAEKLARLTLEFPMTFEYLCDELPSFKGWALRDLIGFRKRCRDNIVSCFESFLKLDQPPFNIWIPCTSTTGGTRYCQICRRATSSNGYCQNCCNYSYSNTSGVTGSSPSWLTNLFQKHLSDSREAFSKPLFTPQSIRDLYLSALKAHIDSNNCFPCTRAHSLEGEKFCKELTDRLTVALSEKLVLHE
;
A
#
# COMPACT_ATOMS: atom_id res chain seq x y z
N MET A 1 -33.07 10.15 -16.24
CA MET A 1 -32.17 10.34 -15.08
C MET A 1 -32.27 11.80 -14.69
N SER A 2 -33.11 12.11 -13.71
CA SER A 2 -33.24 13.48 -13.20
C SER A 2 -32.54 13.57 -11.84
N SER A 3 -31.96 14.73 -11.55
CA SER A 3 -31.31 15.01 -10.27
C SER A 3 -32.33 15.66 -9.33
N PRO A 4 -32.64 15.05 -8.17
CA PRO A 4 -33.51 15.65 -7.17
C PRO A 4 -32.98 17.00 -6.69
N PHE A 5 -31.66 17.11 -6.49
CA PHE A 5 -31.00 18.37 -6.14
C PHE A 5 -31.40 19.53 -7.06
N PHE A 6 -31.37 19.32 -8.37
CA PHE A 6 -31.73 20.38 -9.32
C PHE A 6 -33.24 20.66 -9.31
N ASP A 7 -34.08 19.64 -9.13
CA ASP A 7 -35.53 19.80 -9.00
C ASP A 7 -35.89 20.68 -7.79
N ASP A 8 -35.28 20.39 -6.63
CA ASP A 8 -35.42 21.19 -5.41
C ASP A 8 -34.89 22.61 -5.60
N MET A 9 -33.68 22.75 -6.15
CA MET A 9 -33.04 24.05 -6.38
C MET A 9 -33.88 24.97 -7.29
N PHE A 10 -34.50 24.42 -8.34
CA PHE A 10 -35.37 25.18 -9.24
C PHE A 10 -36.77 25.45 -8.66
N SER A 11 -37.21 24.65 -7.68
CA SER A 11 -38.48 24.86 -6.98
C SER A 11 -38.43 26.01 -5.96
N LEU A 12 -37.24 26.42 -5.53
CA LEU A 12 -37.05 27.55 -4.61
C LEU A 12 -37.28 28.91 -5.32
N PRO A 13 -37.77 29.94 -4.59
CA PRO A 13 -37.87 31.30 -5.11
C PRO A 13 -36.49 31.81 -5.58
N GLN A 14 -36.37 32.09 -6.88
CA GLN A 14 -35.11 32.57 -7.45
C GLN A 14 -34.91 34.05 -7.12
N PRO A 15 -33.68 34.48 -6.76
CA PRO A 15 -33.37 35.90 -6.59
C PRO A 15 -33.65 36.65 -7.89
N GLN A 16 -34.14 37.89 -7.79
CA GLN A 16 -34.42 38.68 -8.99
C GLN A 16 -33.14 38.82 -9.83
N PRO A 17 -33.22 38.56 -11.14
CA PRO A 17 -32.03 38.52 -11.98
C PRO A 17 -31.38 39.90 -12.02
N SER A 18 -30.20 40.03 -11.41
CA SER A 18 -29.32 41.15 -11.71
C SER A 18 -28.83 41.05 -13.17
N ASP A 19 -28.57 42.17 -13.85
CA ASP A 19 -28.09 42.19 -15.25
C ASP A 19 -26.86 41.29 -15.53
N LYS A 20 -26.11 40.90 -14.49
CA LYS A 20 -24.94 39.99 -14.57
C LYS A 20 -25.30 38.49 -14.66
N GLY A 21 -26.58 38.13 -14.53
CA GLY A 21 -27.09 36.75 -14.51
C GLY A 21 -27.84 36.32 -15.77
N ILE A 22 -27.94 37.20 -16.78
CA ILE A 22 -28.63 36.93 -18.04
C ILE A 22 -27.61 36.95 -19.17
N VAL A 23 -27.62 35.91 -20.01
CA VAL A 23 -26.83 35.85 -21.25
C VAL A 23 -27.81 35.49 -22.37
N ASP A 24 -27.81 36.29 -23.44
CA ASP A 24 -28.71 36.12 -24.59
C ASP A 24 -30.20 36.03 -24.22
N GLY A 25 -30.62 36.75 -23.17
CA GLY A 25 -32.00 36.74 -22.68
C GLY A 25 -32.38 35.51 -21.85
N LEU A 26 -31.45 34.60 -21.58
CA LEU A 26 -31.66 33.40 -20.76
C LEU A 26 -30.98 33.51 -19.39
N PRO A 27 -31.63 33.01 -18.32
CA PRO A 27 -31.00 32.96 -17.01
C PRO A 27 -29.82 31.98 -17.01
N VAL A 28 -28.68 32.41 -16.46
CA VAL A 28 -27.46 31.60 -16.40
C VAL A 28 -27.23 31.09 -14.98
N LEU A 29 -27.24 29.77 -14.84
CA LEU A 29 -26.82 29.09 -13.61
C LEU A 29 -25.29 28.90 -13.60
N ARG A 30 -24.62 29.46 -12.60
CA ARG A 30 -23.18 29.25 -12.38
C ARG A 30 -22.94 28.10 -11.43
N LEU A 31 -22.16 27.12 -11.87
CA LEU A 31 -21.76 25.97 -11.06
C LEU A 31 -20.27 26.07 -10.73
N PRO A 32 -19.84 25.70 -9.50
CA PRO A 32 -18.43 25.80 -9.10
C PRO A 32 -17.52 24.73 -9.72
N GLU A 33 -18.09 23.72 -10.37
CA GLU A 33 -17.36 22.61 -10.98
C GLU A 33 -16.59 23.01 -12.24
N ASP A 34 -15.47 22.33 -12.48
CA ASP A 34 -14.65 22.49 -13.68
C ASP A 34 -15.46 22.18 -14.96
N ALA A 35 -15.23 22.94 -16.02
CA ALA A 35 -15.97 22.80 -17.29
C ALA A 35 -15.86 21.39 -17.90
N GLU A 36 -14.72 20.72 -17.74
CA GLU A 36 -14.53 19.34 -18.22
C GLU A 36 -15.36 18.35 -17.40
N VAL A 37 -15.45 18.57 -16.09
CA VAL A 37 -16.30 17.76 -15.19
C VAL A 37 -17.78 17.94 -15.54
N LEU A 38 -18.23 19.19 -15.73
CA LEU A 38 -19.62 19.47 -16.14
C LEU A 38 -19.94 18.91 -17.52
N SER A 39 -19.02 19.04 -18.48
CA SER A 39 -19.17 18.45 -19.82
C SER A 39 -19.32 16.93 -19.74
N GLY A 40 -18.50 16.27 -18.92
CA GLY A 40 -18.63 14.84 -18.68
C GLY A 40 -19.96 14.45 -18.06
N LEU A 41 -20.42 15.19 -17.05
CA LEU A 41 -21.71 14.95 -16.41
C LEU A 41 -22.88 15.08 -17.41
N ILE A 42 -22.93 16.19 -18.16
CA ILE A 42 -23.99 16.46 -19.14
C ILE A 42 -23.99 15.40 -20.23
N THR A 43 -22.83 15.05 -20.79
CA THR A 43 -22.75 14.04 -21.85
C THR A 43 -23.17 12.65 -21.40
N MET A 44 -23.09 12.34 -20.09
CA MET A 44 -23.59 11.09 -19.53
C MET A 44 -25.09 11.09 -19.22
N LEU A 45 -25.68 12.26 -18.98
CA LEU A 45 -27.12 12.42 -18.76
C LEU A 45 -27.94 12.29 -20.05
N TYR A 46 -27.39 12.80 -21.14
CA TYR A 46 -28.06 12.82 -22.44
C TYR A 46 -27.62 11.65 -23.32
N PRO A 47 -28.44 11.24 -24.32
CA PRO A 47 -28.10 10.16 -25.26
C PRO A 47 -27.08 10.63 -26.31
N ILE A 48 -25.94 11.12 -25.85
CA ILE A 48 -24.78 11.52 -26.66
C ILE A 48 -23.54 10.74 -26.18
N PRO A 49 -22.46 10.66 -26.97
CA PRO A 49 -21.25 9.97 -26.56
C PRO A 49 -20.69 10.55 -25.25
N SER A 50 -20.48 9.67 -24.27
CA SER A 50 -19.91 10.03 -22.97
C SER A 50 -18.51 10.61 -23.14
N ARG A 51 -18.22 11.71 -22.44
CA ARG A 51 -16.89 12.33 -22.42
C ARG A 51 -16.32 12.29 -21.02
N LEU A 52 -15.54 11.25 -20.72
CA LEU A 52 -14.79 11.22 -19.47
C LEU A 52 -13.70 12.30 -19.45
N PRO A 53 -13.44 12.92 -18.29
CA PRO A 53 -12.28 13.79 -18.12
C PRO A 53 -10.95 13.07 -18.40
N ASN A 54 -9.95 13.82 -18.84
CA ASN A 54 -8.66 13.31 -19.29
C ASN A 54 -7.71 12.89 -18.17
N SER A 55 -7.97 13.36 -16.94
CA SER A 55 -7.17 13.01 -15.77
C SER A 55 -7.99 12.22 -14.76
N TYR A 56 -7.30 11.34 -14.02
CA TYR A 56 -7.92 10.52 -12.98
C TYR A 56 -8.55 11.39 -11.87
N ASP A 57 -7.89 12.46 -11.46
CA ASP A 57 -8.41 13.41 -10.47
C ASP A 57 -9.72 14.04 -10.91
N LYS A 58 -9.83 14.48 -12.17
CA LYS A 58 -11.08 15.01 -12.70
C LYS A 58 -12.16 13.93 -12.85
N ALA A 59 -11.79 12.69 -13.14
CA ALA A 59 -12.74 11.58 -13.12
C ALA A 59 -13.29 11.30 -11.71
N LEU A 60 -12.46 11.41 -10.67
CA LEU A 60 -12.91 11.36 -9.27
C LEU A 60 -13.80 12.56 -8.93
N MET A 61 -13.45 13.77 -9.38
CA MET A 61 -14.30 14.96 -9.20
C MET A 61 -15.66 14.80 -9.90
N LEU A 62 -15.69 14.19 -11.08
CA LEU A 62 -16.94 13.86 -11.77
C LEU A 62 -17.79 12.88 -10.95
N LEU A 63 -17.18 11.83 -10.39
CA LEU A 63 -17.88 10.90 -9.52
C LEU A 63 -18.39 11.60 -8.25
N ALA A 64 -17.59 12.45 -7.62
CA ALA A 64 -18.00 13.26 -6.47
C ALA A 64 -19.14 14.23 -6.80
N THR A 65 -19.13 14.78 -8.03
CA THR A 65 -20.19 15.66 -8.52
C THR A 65 -21.52 14.91 -8.65
N THR A 66 -21.49 13.65 -9.08
CA THR A 66 -22.72 12.82 -9.08
C THR A 66 -23.25 12.54 -7.69
N GLN A 67 -22.39 12.46 -6.67
CA GLN A 67 -22.83 12.38 -5.28
C GLN A 67 -23.47 13.70 -4.84
N LYS A 68 -22.80 14.83 -5.12
CA LYS A 68 -23.28 16.18 -4.78
C LYS A 68 -24.66 16.50 -5.35
N TYR A 69 -24.92 16.09 -6.59
CA TYR A 69 -26.21 16.34 -7.26
C TYR A 69 -27.18 15.17 -7.19
N GLU A 70 -26.92 14.19 -6.31
CA GLU A 70 -27.82 13.04 -6.08
C GLU A 70 -28.12 12.22 -7.35
N MET A 71 -27.15 12.17 -8.27
CA MET A 71 -27.23 11.42 -9.52
C MET A 71 -26.62 10.01 -9.36
N VAL A 72 -27.05 9.28 -8.32
CA VAL A 72 -26.47 7.98 -7.93
C VAL A 72 -26.48 6.98 -9.08
N SER A 73 -27.51 7.01 -9.93
CA SER A 73 -27.63 6.15 -11.12
C SER A 73 -26.47 6.29 -12.12
N LEU A 74 -25.79 7.43 -12.17
CA LEU A 74 -24.63 7.64 -13.04
C LEU A 74 -23.32 7.07 -12.47
N GLN A 75 -23.24 6.84 -11.16
CA GLN A 75 -22.00 6.44 -10.51
C GLN A 75 -21.46 5.12 -11.05
N SER A 76 -22.32 4.12 -11.23
CA SER A 76 -21.91 2.81 -11.75
C SER A 76 -21.40 2.91 -13.19
N ARG A 77 -22.02 3.78 -14.01
CA ARG A 77 -21.58 4.03 -15.39
C ARG A 77 -20.21 4.72 -15.41
N ILE A 78 -20.02 5.76 -14.59
CA ILE A 78 -18.73 6.45 -14.46
C ILE A 78 -17.64 5.49 -13.99
N ARG A 79 -17.91 4.67 -12.97
CA ARG A 79 -16.95 3.67 -12.48
C ARG A 79 -16.56 2.68 -13.57
N GLY A 80 -17.52 2.17 -14.36
CA GLY A 80 -17.24 1.27 -15.47
C GLY A 80 -16.39 1.92 -16.58
N GLU A 81 -16.68 3.17 -16.91
CA GLU A 81 -15.90 3.96 -17.87
C GLU A 81 -14.47 4.23 -17.34
N ILE A 82 -14.32 4.55 -16.04
CA ILE A 82 -13.01 4.72 -15.39
C ILE A 82 -12.20 3.43 -15.41
N GLN A 83 -12.84 2.28 -15.22
CA GLN A 83 -12.17 0.97 -15.26
C GLN A 83 -11.73 0.58 -16.67
N THR A 84 -12.54 0.93 -17.68
CA THR A 84 -12.24 0.64 -19.09
C THR A 84 -11.15 1.56 -19.64
N ARG A 85 -11.11 2.81 -19.17
CA ARG A 85 -10.09 3.78 -19.56
C ARG A 85 -8.77 3.50 -18.86
N MET A 86 -7.70 3.33 -19.63
CA MET A 86 -6.35 3.27 -19.07
C MET A 86 -5.90 4.67 -18.63
N PHE A 87 -6.15 5.01 -17.37
CA PHE A 87 -5.46 6.12 -16.73
C PHE A 87 -4.01 5.73 -16.41
N PRO A 88 -3.06 6.68 -16.50
CA PRO A 88 -1.71 6.44 -16.01
C PRO A 88 -1.73 5.98 -14.55
N THR A 89 -0.86 5.04 -14.20
CA THR A 89 -0.69 4.60 -12.81
C THR A 89 -0.44 5.80 -11.91
N LEU A 90 -1.25 5.94 -10.86
CA LEU A 90 -1.03 6.97 -9.86
C LEU A 90 0.30 6.70 -9.15
N THR A 91 1.19 7.67 -9.24
CA THR A 91 2.51 7.63 -8.62
C THR A 91 2.80 8.97 -7.99
N GLY A 92 3.61 8.95 -6.94
CA GLY A 92 4.13 10.17 -6.37
C GLY A 92 3.12 10.92 -5.48
N PRO A 93 3.32 12.25 -5.32
CA PRO A 93 2.45 13.12 -4.53
C PRO A 93 0.98 13.14 -5.01
N LYS A 94 0.73 12.96 -6.31
CA LYS A 94 -0.63 12.99 -6.90
C LYS A 94 -1.59 11.98 -6.28
N THR A 95 -1.09 10.85 -5.79
CA THR A 95 -1.89 9.84 -5.07
C THR A 95 -2.59 10.46 -3.84
N PHE A 96 -1.92 11.37 -3.13
CA PHE A 96 -2.48 12.08 -1.98
C PHE A 96 -3.58 13.05 -2.39
N ARG A 97 -3.41 13.74 -3.52
CA ARG A 97 -4.46 14.59 -4.09
C ARG A 97 -5.71 13.80 -4.45
N SER A 98 -5.55 12.67 -5.15
CA SER A 98 -6.67 11.79 -5.49
C SER A 98 -7.39 11.29 -4.23
N TYR A 99 -6.64 10.96 -3.16
CA TYR A 99 -7.22 10.63 -1.87
C TYR A 99 -8.02 11.80 -1.26
N ALA A 100 -7.47 13.01 -1.29
CA ALA A 100 -8.15 14.20 -0.78
C ALA A 100 -9.46 14.50 -1.54
N ILE A 101 -9.47 14.30 -2.86
CA ILE A 101 -10.67 14.44 -3.69
C ILE A 101 -11.71 13.37 -3.32
N SER A 102 -11.30 12.10 -3.25
CA SER A 102 -12.23 10.99 -3.00
C SER A 102 -12.82 11.02 -1.59
N SER A 103 -12.01 11.31 -0.57
CA SER A 103 -12.51 11.56 0.79
C SER A 103 -13.46 12.76 0.82
N GLY A 104 -13.03 13.92 0.29
CA GLY A 104 -13.82 15.14 0.28
C GLY A 104 -15.13 15.06 -0.51
N GLY A 105 -15.20 14.16 -1.49
CA GLY A 105 -16.36 13.86 -2.34
C GLY A 105 -17.23 12.70 -1.87
N GLN A 106 -17.02 12.18 -0.67
CA GLN A 106 -17.79 11.06 -0.09
C GLN A 106 -17.76 9.79 -0.96
N LEU A 107 -16.57 9.45 -1.46
CA LEU A 107 -16.33 8.27 -2.30
C LEU A 107 -15.56 7.20 -1.50
N PRO A 108 -16.20 6.45 -0.58
CA PRO A 108 -15.49 5.63 0.39
C PRO A 108 -14.64 4.51 -0.24
N SER A 109 -15.15 3.86 -1.29
CA SER A 109 -14.41 2.82 -2.01
C SER A 109 -13.14 3.34 -2.67
N GLU A 110 -13.23 4.51 -3.29
CA GLU A 110 -12.11 5.17 -3.95
C GLU A 110 -11.12 5.70 -2.90
N ALA A 111 -11.62 6.32 -1.83
CA ALA A 111 -10.81 6.85 -0.75
C ALA A 111 -10.02 5.76 -0.04
N GLU A 112 -10.63 4.61 0.27
CA GLU A 112 -9.93 3.48 0.88
C GLU A 112 -8.83 2.93 -0.04
N LYS A 113 -9.15 2.72 -1.33
CA LYS A 113 -8.18 2.26 -2.33
C LYS A 113 -6.99 3.22 -2.42
N LEU A 114 -7.26 4.53 -2.46
CA LEU A 114 -6.22 5.55 -2.59
C LEU A 114 -5.41 5.71 -1.30
N ALA A 115 -6.04 5.61 -0.13
CA ALA A 115 -5.34 5.61 1.17
C ALA A 115 -4.29 4.49 1.22
N ARG A 116 -4.64 3.28 0.76
CA ARG A 116 -3.70 2.15 0.65
C ARG A 116 -2.54 2.46 -0.29
N LEU A 117 -2.81 3.06 -1.45
CA LEU A 117 -1.76 3.47 -2.39
C LEU A 117 -0.82 4.53 -1.80
N THR A 118 -1.31 5.41 -0.91
CA THR A 118 -0.41 6.38 -0.26
C THR A 118 0.67 5.71 0.58
N LEU A 119 0.45 4.49 1.08
CA LEU A 119 1.38 3.81 1.99
C LEU A 119 2.78 3.66 1.38
N GLU A 120 2.87 3.53 0.06
CA GLU A 120 4.13 3.38 -0.69
C GLU A 120 4.94 4.68 -0.79
N PHE A 121 4.37 5.80 -0.40
CA PHE A 121 4.96 7.12 -0.57
C PHE A 121 5.21 7.78 0.79
N PRO A 122 6.25 8.64 0.89
CA PRO A 122 6.49 9.43 2.09
C PRO A 122 5.36 10.45 2.28
N MET A 123 5.00 10.70 3.54
CA MET A 123 3.98 11.67 3.94
C MET A 123 4.63 12.78 4.77
N THR A 124 5.51 13.55 4.14
CA THR A 124 6.15 14.75 4.73
C THR A 124 5.61 16.02 4.08
N PHE A 125 5.78 17.17 4.73
CA PHE A 125 5.34 18.45 4.17
C PHE A 125 6.07 18.78 2.86
N GLU A 126 7.37 18.47 2.78
CA GLU A 126 8.20 18.70 1.60
C GLU A 126 7.72 17.86 0.41
N TYR A 127 7.30 16.62 0.67
CA TYR A 127 6.80 15.72 -0.38
C TYR A 127 5.38 16.07 -0.82
N LEU A 128 4.53 16.50 0.12
CA LEU A 128 3.13 16.85 -0.16
C LEU A 128 2.94 18.27 -0.67
N CYS A 129 3.94 19.13 -0.59
CA CYS A 129 3.90 20.58 -0.81
C CYS A 129 2.71 21.09 -1.65
N ASP A 130 2.65 20.76 -2.94
CA ASP A 130 1.64 21.26 -3.88
C ASP A 130 0.25 20.60 -3.72
N GLU A 131 0.20 19.43 -3.08
CA GLU A 131 -1.02 18.63 -2.89
C GLU A 131 -1.68 18.91 -1.54
N LEU A 132 -0.94 19.45 -0.57
CA LEU A 132 -1.42 19.80 0.76
C LEU A 132 -2.69 20.69 0.74
N PRO A 133 -2.80 21.72 -0.14
CA PRO A 133 -3.99 22.56 -0.23
C PRO A 133 -5.26 21.81 -0.63
N SER A 134 -5.14 20.62 -1.24
CA SER A 134 -6.29 19.81 -1.64
C SER A 134 -6.97 19.13 -0.44
N PHE A 135 -6.30 19.03 0.71
CA PHE A 135 -6.82 18.35 1.88
C PHE A 135 -7.78 19.22 2.69
N LYS A 136 -8.94 18.65 3.01
CA LYS A 136 -9.68 19.06 4.20
C LYS A 136 -8.92 18.57 5.44
N GLY A 137 -8.91 19.35 6.51
CA GLY A 137 -8.14 19.02 7.72
C GLY A 137 -8.51 17.66 8.34
N TRP A 138 -9.81 17.31 8.32
CA TRP A 138 -10.28 16.00 8.78
C TRP A 138 -9.79 14.86 7.89
N ALA A 139 -9.74 15.03 6.56
CA ALA A 139 -9.27 13.99 5.64
C ALA A 139 -7.78 13.71 5.86
N LEU A 140 -6.99 14.76 6.13
CA LEU A 140 -5.59 14.60 6.47
C LEU A 140 -5.42 13.85 7.80
N ARG A 141 -6.20 14.20 8.82
CA ARG A 141 -6.21 13.51 10.12
C ARG A 141 -6.57 12.04 9.96
N ASP A 142 -7.61 11.72 9.19
CA ASP A 142 -8.08 10.36 8.98
C ASP A 142 -7.02 9.52 8.24
N LEU A 143 -6.36 10.09 7.23
CA LEU A 143 -5.23 9.45 6.55
C LEU A 143 -4.06 9.19 7.48
N ILE A 144 -3.68 10.16 8.32
CA ILE A 144 -2.62 9.98 9.33
C ILE A 144 -2.99 8.86 10.29
N GLY A 145 -4.24 8.83 10.78
CA GLY A 145 -4.74 7.77 11.65
C GLY A 145 -4.67 6.39 10.99
N PHE A 146 -5.11 6.29 9.73
CA PHE A 146 -5.01 5.09 8.93
C PHE A 146 -3.56 4.61 8.80
N ARG A 147 -2.63 5.49 8.40
CA ARG A 147 -1.21 5.14 8.25
C ARG A 147 -0.59 4.65 9.57
N LYS A 148 -0.94 5.29 10.69
CA LYS A 148 -0.47 4.85 12.03
C LYS A 148 -0.95 3.44 12.34
N ARG A 149 -2.23 3.13 12.11
CA ARG A 149 -2.77 1.77 12.31
C ARG A 149 -2.09 0.75 11.40
N CYS A 150 -1.91 1.06 10.11
CA CYS A 150 -1.19 0.17 9.19
C CYS A 150 0.26 -0.08 9.65
N ARG A 151 0.97 0.96 10.08
CA ARG A 151 2.31 0.84 10.65
C ARG A 151 2.30 -0.06 11.88
N ASP A 152 1.41 0.17 12.83
CA ASP A 152 1.34 -0.58 14.08
C ASP A 152 1.00 -2.06 13.82
N ASN A 153 0.10 -2.33 12.87
CA ASN A 153 -0.21 -3.68 12.40
C ASN A 153 0.99 -4.35 11.74
N ILE A 154 1.75 -3.64 10.90
CA ILE A 154 2.98 -4.16 10.29
C ILE A 154 4.03 -4.48 11.37
N VAL A 155 4.23 -3.59 12.33
CA VAL A 155 5.19 -3.79 13.44
C VAL A 155 4.78 -5.02 14.26
N SER A 156 3.51 -5.15 14.64
CA SER A 156 2.97 -6.31 15.34
C SER A 156 3.07 -7.60 14.50
N CYS A 157 2.82 -7.50 13.19
CA CYS A 157 2.98 -8.61 12.25
C CYS A 157 4.44 -9.08 12.23
N PHE A 158 5.41 -8.18 12.10
CA PHE A 158 6.81 -8.53 12.13
C PHE A 158 7.25 -9.06 13.49
N GLU A 159 6.81 -8.47 14.60
CA GLU A 159 7.14 -8.98 15.94
C GLU A 159 6.58 -10.38 16.17
N SER A 160 5.33 -10.63 15.78
CA SER A 160 4.70 -11.95 15.90
C SER A 160 5.30 -12.97 14.94
N PHE A 161 5.65 -12.55 13.72
CA PHE A 161 6.36 -13.37 12.76
C PHE A 161 7.74 -13.72 13.33
N LEU A 162 8.57 -12.74 13.67
CA LEU A 162 9.94 -12.91 14.16
C LEU A 162 10.07 -13.48 15.58
N LYS A 163 8.98 -13.87 16.26
CA LYS A 163 9.08 -14.67 17.49
C LYS A 163 9.73 -16.01 17.12
N LEU A 164 11.05 -16.06 17.32
CA LEU A 164 12.00 -17.06 16.82
C LEU A 164 11.71 -18.50 17.28
N ASP A 165 10.80 -18.68 18.23
CA ASP A 165 10.52 -19.97 18.86
C ASP A 165 9.37 -20.74 18.18
N GLN A 166 8.73 -20.19 17.13
CA GLN A 166 7.63 -20.84 16.42
C GLN A 166 7.81 -20.87 14.89
N PRO A 167 7.32 -21.93 14.20
CA PRO A 167 7.33 -22.01 12.74
C PRO A 167 6.58 -20.82 12.11
N PRO A 168 7.03 -20.31 10.95
CA PRO A 168 7.82 -21.00 9.91
C PRO A 168 9.34 -20.88 10.02
N PHE A 169 9.89 -20.27 11.08
CA PHE A 169 11.34 -19.97 11.19
C PHE A 169 12.24 -21.18 11.38
N ASN A 170 11.68 -22.34 11.72
CA ASN A 170 12.41 -23.61 11.83
C ASN A 170 13.01 -24.10 10.50
N ILE A 171 12.73 -23.44 9.38
CA ILE A 171 13.40 -23.73 8.10
C ILE A 171 14.86 -23.27 8.10
N TRP A 172 15.20 -22.29 8.95
CA TRP A 172 16.54 -21.73 8.99
C TRP A 172 17.44 -22.49 9.96
N ILE A 173 18.46 -23.13 9.40
CA ILE A 173 19.53 -23.77 10.15
C ILE A 173 20.50 -22.68 10.65
N PRO A 174 21.10 -22.81 11.85
CA PRO A 174 22.10 -21.88 12.34
C PRO A 174 23.16 -21.55 11.28
N CYS A 175 23.25 -20.27 10.94
CA CYS A 175 24.21 -19.78 9.97
C CYS A 175 25.57 -19.63 10.62
N THR A 176 26.51 -20.49 10.24
CA THR A 176 27.82 -20.59 10.89
C THR A 176 28.85 -19.59 10.33
N SER A 177 28.56 -18.92 9.22
CA SER A 177 29.49 -17.97 8.55
C SER A 177 29.71 -16.66 9.30
N THR A 178 28.93 -16.37 10.33
CA THR A 178 29.03 -15.12 11.12
C THR A 178 29.89 -15.24 12.38
N THR A 179 30.38 -16.45 12.72
CA THR A 179 31.32 -16.65 13.83
C THR A 179 32.70 -16.98 13.27
N GLY A 180 33.65 -16.03 13.39
CA GLY A 180 35.04 -16.14 12.94
C GLY A 180 35.89 -17.11 13.78
N GLY A 181 35.34 -18.25 14.19
CA GLY A 181 36.04 -19.28 14.94
C GLY A 181 36.36 -20.49 14.06
N THR A 182 37.56 -21.04 14.23
CA THR A 182 37.95 -22.35 13.68
C THR A 182 36.92 -23.40 14.10
N ARG A 183 36.22 -23.98 13.13
CA ARG A 183 35.08 -24.87 13.42
C ARG A 183 35.53 -26.32 13.58
N TYR A 184 34.93 -27.00 14.55
CA TYR A 184 35.01 -28.44 14.72
C TYR A 184 33.65 -29.09 14.43
N CYS A 185 33.65 -30.19 13.68
CA CYS A 185 32.53 -31.09 13.45
C CYS A 185 31.90 -31.54 14.78
N GLN A 186 30.61 -31.28 15.05
CA GLN A 186 30.01 -31.64 16.34
C GLN A 186 29.94 -33.16 16.59
N ILE A 187 29.95 -33.97 15.53
CA ILE A 187 29.93 -35.45 15.62
C ILE A 187 31.33 -36.01 15.88
N CYS A 188 32.36 -35.42 15.28
CA CYS A 188 33.68 -36.02 15.17
C CYS A 188 34.82 -35.17 15.73
N ARG A 189 34.50 -33.97 16.23
CA ARG A 189 35.42 -32.96 16.78
C ARG A 189 36.65 -32.65 15.94
N ARG A 190 36.61 -32.89 14.62
CA ARG A 190 37.67 -32.54 13.67
C ARG A 190 37.43 -31.17 13.06
N ALA A 191 38.50 -30.44 12.78
CA ALA A 191 38.42 -29.15 12.09
C ALA A 191 37.66 -29.33 10.76
N THR A 192 36.62 -28.54 10.52
CA THR A 192 35.94 -28.53 9.23
C THR A 192 36.78 -27.76 8.22
N SER A 193 36.69 -28.13 6.93
CA SER A 193 37.31 -27.32 5.87
C SER A 193 36.72 -25.89 5.86
N SER A 194 37.34 -24.98 5.12
CA SER A 194 36.85 -23.60 4.90
C SER A 194 35.38 -23.53 4.46
N ASN A 195 34.85 -24.62 3.88
CA ASN A 195 33.47 -24.72 3.42
C ASN A 195 32.50 -25.26 4.49
N GLY A 196 32.97 -25.49 5.72
CA GLY A 196 32.13 -25.93 6.85
C GLY A 196 31.72 -27.41 6.82
N TYR A 197 32.22 -28.20 5.87
CA TYR A 197 31.93 -29.63 5.77
C TYR A 197 33.03 -30.48 6.40
N CYS A 198 32.62 -31.50 7.17
CA CYS A 198 33.52 -32.59 7.52
C CYS A 198 33.51 -33.64 6.42
N GLN A 199 34.62 -33.77 5.68
CA GLN A 199 34.76 -34.74 4.58
C GLN A 199 34.60 -36.20 5.00
N ASN A 200 34.79 -36.54 6.28
CA ASN A 200 34.81 -37.93 6.75
C ASN A 200 33.53 -38.39 7.48
N CYS A 201 32.62 -37.49 7.89
CA CYS A 201 31.50 -37.86 8.76
C CYS A 201 30.11 -37.54 8.20
N CYS A 202 30.01 -36.85 7.06
CA CYS A 202 28.73 -36.39 6.55
C CYS A 202 28.50 -36.87 5.11
N ASN A 203 28.20 -38.16 4.96
CA ASN A 203 27.56 -38.68 3.75
C ASN A 203 26.10 -39.10 3.98
N TYR A 204 25.43 -38.51 4.99
CA TYR A 204 24.01 -38.58 5.38
C TYR A 204 23.88 -38.86 6.89
N SER A 205 23.30 -37.92 7.63
CA SER A 205 22.31 -38.17 8.71
C SER A 205 22.01 -36.86 9.42
N TYR A 206 20.82 -36.30 9.15
CA TYR A 206 20.17 -35.42 10.10
C TYR A 206 19.59 -36.33 11.18
N SER A 207 20.23 -36.40 12.36
CA SER A 207 19.45 -36.66 13.55
C SER A 207 18.68 -35.36 13.82
N ASN A 208 17.36 -35.42 13.65
CA ASN A 208 16.43 -34.53 14.33
C ASN A 208 16.68 -34.71 15.83
N THR A 209 17.66 -34.01 16.40
CA THR A 209 17.64 -33.74 17.83
C THR A 209 16.58 -32.67 18.02
N SER A 210 15.35 -33.15 18.20
CA SER A 210 14.26 -32.44 18.85
C SER A 210 14.84 -31.72 20.07
N GLY A 211 15.07 -30.41 19.98
CA GLY A 211 15.53 -29.62 21.13
C GLY A 211 16.50 -28.49 20.87
N VAL A 212 17.14 -28.36 19.70
CA VAL A 212 17.90 -27.14 19.38
C VAL A 212 16.98 -26.20 18.60
N THR A 213 16.37 -25.25 19.30
CA THR A 213 15.73 -24.09 18.68
C THR A 213 16.79 -23.36 17.86
N GLY A 214 16.77 -23.57 16.55
CA GLY A 214 17.71 -22.93 15.64
C GLY A 214 17.45 -21.43 15.64
N SER A 215 18.31 -20.65 16.28
CA SER A 215 18.27 -19.19 16.19
C SER A 215 18.37 -18.79 14.72
N SER A 216 17.49 -17.90 14.26
CA SER A 216 17.55 -17.38 12.89
C SER A 216 18.93 -16.79 12.55
N PRO A 217 19.38 -16.89 11.29
CA PRO A 217 20.61 -16.27 10.84
C PRO A 217 20.64 -14.78 11.20
N SER A 218 21.75 -14.30 11.75
CA SER A 218 21.86 -12.90 12.18
C SER A 218 21.64 -11.90 11.05
N TRP A 219 21.98 -12.24 9.80
CA TRP A 219 21.67 -11.39 8.64
C TRP A 219 20.17 -11.18 8.45
N LEU A 220 19.35 -12.21 8.70
CA LEU A 220 17.90 -12.18 8.57
C LEU A 220 17.29 -11.39 9.73
N THR A 221 17.75 -11.65 10.95
CA THR A 221 17.34 -10.90 12.14
C THR A 221 17.70 -9.42 12.02
N ASN A 222 18.91 -9.09 11.57
CA ASN A 222 19.36 -7.71 11.38
C ASN A 222 18.56 -6.99 10.29
N LEU A 223 18.23 -7.68 9.18
CA LEU A 223 17.39 -7.13 8.13
C LEU A 223 16.06 -6.64 8.71
N PHE A 224 15.32 -7.53 9.37
CA PHE A 224 14.01 -7.16 9.89
C PHE A 224 14.08 -6.21 11.09
N GLN A 225 15.07 -6.34 11.98
CA GLN A 225 15.25 -5.40 13.10
C GLN A 225 15.53 -3.97 12.64
N LYS A 226 16.36 -3.81 11.61
CA LYS A 226 16.62 -2.49 11.00
C LYS A 226 15.33 -1.87 10.49
N HIS A 227 14.55 -2.64 9.71
CA HIS A 227 13.31 -2.15 9.15
C HIS A 227 12.20 -1.92 10.18
N LEU A 228 12.14 -2.74 11.23
CA LEU A 228 11.24 -2.51 12.37
C LEU A 228 11.58 -1.20 13.08
N SER A 229 12.86 -0.94 13.29
CA SER A 229 13.32 0.31 13.93
C SER A 229 12.95 1.52 13.07
N ASP A 230 13.22 1.45 11.77
CA ASP A 230 12.85 2.49 10.81
C ASP A 230 11.33 2.75 10.79
N SER A 231 10.53 1.68 10.81
CA SER A 231 9.06 1.74 10.78
C SER A 231 8.48 2.34 12.04
N ARG A 232 9.09 2.09 13.21
CA ARG A 232 8.65 2.62 14.50
C ARG A 232 8.85 4.13 14.61
N GLU A 233 9.92 4.66 14.02
CA GLU A 233 10.30 6.06 14.16
C GLU A 233 9.29 7.05 13.57
N ALA A 234 8.67 6.75 12.42
CA ALA A 234 7.83 7.72 11.75
C ALA A 234 6.76 7.10 10.83
N PHE A 235 5.50 7.52 11.01
CA PHE A 235 4.38 7.19 10.11
C PHE A 235 4.48 7.86 8.73
N SER A 236 5.36 8.86 8.62
CA SER A 236 5.62 9.61 7.39
C SER A 236 6.57 8.89 6.44
N LYS A 237 7.25 7.82 6.87
CA LYS A 237 8.04 6.99 5.97
C LYS A 237 7.11 6.12 5.09
N PRO A 238 7.53 5.74 3.88
CA PRO A 238 6.88 4.68 3.12
C PRO A 238 6.77 3.40 3.94
N LEU A 239 5.63 2.73 3.87
CA LEU A 239 5.43 1.40 4.43
C LEU A 239 5.70 0.35 3.35
N PHE A 240 6.13 -0.83 3.80
CA PHE A 240 6.40 -1.95 2.90
C PHE A 240 5.11 -2.47 2.27
N THR A 241 5.15 -2.64 0.95
CA THR A 241 4.22 -3.54 0.27
C THR A 241 4.68 -4.98 0.47
N PRO A 242 3.76 -5.97 0.39
CA PRO A 242 4.14 -7.39 0.37
C PRO A 242 5.22 -7.71 -0.68
N GLN A 243 5.16 -7.07 -1.85
CA GLN A 243 6.18 -7.25 -2.88
C GLN A 243 7.53 -6.66 -2.47
N SER A 244 7.55 -5.43 -1.96
CA SER A 244 8.79 -4.76 -1.57
C SER A 244 9.57 -5.51 -0.48
N ILE A 245 8.88 -6.15 0.47
CA ILE A 245 9.55 -6.93 1.52
C ILE A 245 10.15 -8.23 0.97
N ARG A 246 9.50 -8.85 -0.03
CA ARG A 246 9.99 -10.05 -0.70
C ARG A 246 11.27 -9.73 -1.45
N ASP A 247 11.27 -8.65 -2.22
CA ASP A 247 12.42 -8.21 -3.00
C ASP A 247 13.60 -7.83 -2.08
N LEU A 248 13.31 -7.18 -0.96
CA LEU A 248 14.27 -6.83 0.07
C LEU A 248 14.89 -8.07 0.73
N TYR A 249 14.07 -9.07 1.08
CA TYR A 249 14.53 -10.34 1.62
C TYR A 249 15.43 -11.09 0.62
N LEU A 250 15.01 -11.21 -0.64
CA LEU A 250 15.78 -11.89 -1.68
C LEU A 250 17.13 -11.19 -1.95
N SER A 251 17.13 -9.86 -1.96
CA SER A 251 18.34 -9.05 -2.13
C SER A 251 19.31 -9.24 -0.97
N ALA A 252 18.82 -9.24 0.27
CA ALA A 252 19.63 -9.47 1.46
C ALA A 252 20.18 -10.91 1.52
N LEU A 253 19.37 -11.90 1.14
CA LEU A 253 19.80 -13.29 1.04
C LEU A 253 20.93 -13.44 0.02
N LYS A 254 20.77 -12.85 -1.18
CA LYS A 254 21.79 -12.88 -2.23
C LYS A 254 23.10 -12.24 -1.74
N ALA A 255 23.03 -11.04 -1.18
CA ALA A 255 24.20 -10.35 -0.64
C ALA A 255 24.92 -11.19 0.44
N HIS A 256 24.16 -11.87 1.31
CA HIS A 256 24.72 -12.78 2.31
C HIS A 256 25.43 -13.98 1.69
N ILE A 257 24.79 -14.64 0.71
CA ILE A 257 25.36 -15.79 -0.01
C ILE A 257 26.65 -15.38 -0.73
N ASP A 258 26.62 -14.28 -1.47
CA ASP A 258 27.76 -13.80 -2.26
C ASP A 258 28.95 -13.41 -1.36
N SER A 259 28.68 -12.76 -0.22
CA SER A 259 29.73 -12.31 0.70
C SER A 259 30.36 -13.42 1.54
N ASN A 260 29.61 -14.50 1.81
CA ASN A 260 30.00 -15.52 2.80
C ASN A 260 30.10 -16.93 2.23
N ASN A 261 29.81 -17.13 0.94
CA ASN A 261 29.66 -18.44 0.30
C ASN A 261 28.79 -19.41 1.13
N CYS A 262 27.66 -18.90 1.65
CA CYS A 262 26.89 -19.56 2.70
C CYS A 262 25.93 -20.63 2.16
N PHE A 263 26.44 -21.85 1.95
CA PHE A 263 25.63 -22.97 1.45
C PHE A 263 24.41 -23.34 2.33
N PRO A 264 24.48 -23.32 3.68
CA PRO A 264 23.31 -23.64 4.51
C PRO A 264 22.10 -22.72 4.25
N CYS A 265 22.33 -21.40 4.10
CA CYS A 265 21.26 -20.44 3.81
C CYS A 265 20.72 -20.60 2.39
N THR A 266 21.58 -20.88 1.40
CA THR A 266 21.13 -21.19 0.03
C THR A 266 20.22 -22.41 0.02
N ARG A 267 20.63 -23.51 0.67
CA ARG A 267 19.84 -24.76 0.72
C ARG A 267 18.51 -24.58 1.46
N ALA A 268 18.52 -23.88 2.59
CA ALA A 268 17.30 -23.59 3.35
C ALA A 268 16.28 -22.81 2.48
N HIS A 269 16.75 -21.79 1.76
CA HIS A 269 15.90 -21.03 0.85
C HIS A 269 15.41 -21.88 -0.34
N SER A 270 16.25 -22.72 -0.94
CA SER A 270 15.82 -23.59 -2.05
C SER A 270 14.75 -24.61 -1.66
N LEU A 271 14.71 -25.04 -0.40
CA LEU A 271 13.73 -26.03 0.08
C LEU A 271 12.41 -25.38 0.51
N GLU A 272 12.47 -24.30 1.28
CA GLU A 272 11.30 -23.74 1.96
C GLU A 272 11.19 -22.20 1.85
N GLY A 273 12.11 -21.55 1.13
CA GLY A 273 12.17 -20.10 1.00
C GLY A 273 10.96 -19.49 0.32
N GLU A 274 10.40 -20.13 -0.70
CA GLU A 274 9.18 -19.66 -1.36
C GLU A 274 7.95 -19.75 -0.44
N LYS A 275 7.83 -20.81 0.37
CA LYS A 275 6.75 -20.92 1.37
C LYS A 275 6.90 -19.84 2.44
N PHE A 276 8.12 -19.58 2.88
CA PHE A 276 8.44 -18.50 3.81
C PHE A 276 8.05 -17.12 3.24
N CYS A 277 8.46 -16.81 2.00
CA CYS A 277 8.08 -15.57 1.34
C CYS A 277 6.57 -15.44 1.23
N LYS A 278 5.87 -16.51 0.82
CA LYS A 278 4.41 -16.51 0.69
C LYS A 278 3.72 -16.23 2.02
N GLU A 279 4.08 -16.95 3.09
CA GLU A 279 3.51 -16.75 4.42
C GLU A 279 3.76 -15.32 4.93
N LEU A 280 4.97 -14.79 4.72
CA LEU A 280 5.30 -13.40 5.07
C LEU A 280 4.42 -12.40 4.30
N THR A 281 4.28 -12.58 2.98
CA THR A 281 3.44 -11.70 2.16
C THR A 281 1.96 -11.79 2.50
N ASP A 282 1.46 -12.98 2.84
CA ASP A 282 0.07 -13.21 3.20
C ASP A 282 -0.25 -12.52 4.54
N ARG A 283 0.62 -12.69 5.55
CA ARG A 283 0.46 -12.00 6.85
C ARG A 283 0.53 -10.49 6.72
N LEU A 284 1.45 -9.96 5.91
CA LEU A 284 1.53 -8.52 5.67
C LEU A 284 0.31 -7.99 4.91
N THR A 285 -0.22 -8.77 3.97
CA THR A 285 -1.46 -8.42 3.28
C THR A 285 -2.63 -8.31 4.26
N VAL A 286 -2.73 -9.24 5.22
CA VAL A 286 -3.72 -9.19 6.30
C VAL A 286 -3.48 -7.99 7.21
N ALA A 287 -2.24 -7.75 7.64
CA ALA A 287 -1.90 -6.61 8.50
C ALA A 287 -2.23 -5.25 7.85
N LEU A 288 -2.05 -5.16 6.54
CA LEU A 288 -2.39 -3.99 5.74
C LEU A 288 -3.88 -3.89 5.40
N SER A 289 -4.69 -4.95 5.56
CA SER A 289 -6.11 -4.98 5.21
C SER A 289 -7.00 -4.06 6.06
N GLU A 290 -6.42 -3.38 7.06
CA GLU A 290 -7.05 -2.35 7.89
C GLU A 290 -7.99 -1.45 7.09
N LYS A 291 -9.19 -1.20 7.61
CA LYS A 291 -10.15 -0.32 6.95
C LYS A 291 -9.82 1.14 7.21
N LEU A 292 -10.05 1.97 6.19
CA LEU A 292 -10.06 3.40 6.38
C LEU A 292 -11.31 3.77 7.18
N VAL A 293 -11.11 4.39 8.35
CA VAL A 293 -12.19 4.98 9.13
C VAL A 293 -12.34 6.41 8.65
N LEU A 294 -13.39 6.66 7.89
CA LEU A 294 -13.77 8.00 7.45
C LEU A 294 -14.68 8.62 8.51
N HIS A 295 -14.44 9.89 8.82
CA HIS A 295 -15.39 10.64 9.63
C HIS A 295 -16.65 10.94 8.81
N GLU A 296 -17.82 10.60 9.37
CA GLU A 296 -19.14 11.04 8.88
C GLU A 296 -19.36 12.54 9.14
#